data_AF-A0A3P0NXG7-F1
#
_entry.id   AF-A0A3P0NXG7-F1
#
_cell.length_a   1.000
_cell.length_b   1.000
_cell.length_c   1.000
_cell.angle_alpha   90.00
_cell.angle_beta   90.00
_cell.angle_gamma   90.00
#
_symmetry.space_group_name_H-M   'P 1'
#
loop_
_entity.id
_entity.type
_entity.pdbx_description
1 polymer ?
#
loop_
_entity_poly.entity_id
_entity_poly.type
_entity_poly.pdbx_seq_one_letter_code
_entity_poly.pdbx_strand_id
1 'polypeptide(L)'
;MEKQKHPAISVAAKADTFRRAGHVFGRTPQTIALAAFHPDAYRAITEDKSLVVVHTAIELDEAEAERLPHHHADHVKKHLAHVDTLTLQVSEDDAKRALALADIETDLTAREAALAKARAELDAAEADLKARVVEFDERYAGLVTRENDLNELARQLDERQGAIDAAEKSTAGAKSSSQGRKS
;
A
#
# COMPACT_ATOMS: atom_id res chain seq x y z
N MET A 1 44.23 40.61 12.71
CA MET A 1 44.14 39.27 13.29
C MET A 1 43.63 38.36 12.19
N GLU A 2 44.29 37.22 11.95
CA GLU A 2 43.83 36.26 10.95
C GLU A 2 42.53 35.62 11.43
N LYS A 3 41.51 35.57 10.54
CA LYS A 3 40.26 34.89 10.84
C LYS A 3 40.42 33.41 10.49
N GLN A 4 40.03 32.53 11.41
CA GLN A 4 40.08 31.09 11.22
C GLN A 4 38.66 30.54 11.09
N LYS A 5 38.53 29.37 10.48
CA LYS A 5 37.25 28.66 10.41
C LYS A 5 36.97 27.97 11.75
N HIS A 6 35.82 28.27 12.33
CA HIS A 6 35.33 27.64 13.54
C HIS A 6 34.04 26.87 13.26
N PRO A 7 33.84 25.70 13.90
CA PRO A 7 32.64 24.92 13.70
C PRO A 7 31.41 25.65 14.24
N ALA A 8 30.33 25.58 13.47
CA ALA A 8 29.03 26.14 13.79
C ALA A 8 27.92 25.17 13.40
N ILE A 9 26.70 25.47 13.85
CA ILE A 9 25.50 24.81 13.36
C ILE A 9 24.52 25.86 12.85
N SER A 10 23.90 25.57 11.72
CA SER A 10 22.73 26.31 11.22
C SER A 10 21.49 25.51 11.58
N VAL A 11 20.60 26.12 12.34
CA VAL A 11 19.40 25.46 12.89
C VAL A 11 18.15 26.18 12.43
N ALA A 12 17.19 25.42 11.89
CA ALA A 12 15.87 25.90 11.55
C ALA A 12 14.78 25.00 12.15
N ALA A 13 13.62 25.56 12.42
CA ALA A 13 12.45 24.87 12.93
C ALA A 13 11.26 25.01 11.96
N LYS A 14 10.34 24.05 12.00
CA LYS A 14 9.10 24.10 11.20
C LYS A 14 8.16 25.24 11.66
N ALA A 15 8.17 25.54 12.95
CA ALA A 15 7.37 26.59 13.59
C ALA A 15 8.26 27.76 14.02
N ASP A 16 7.75 28.99 13.94
CA ASP A 16 8.53 30.22 14.14
C ASP A 16 8.95 30.49 15.60
N THR A 17 8.38 29.76 16.56
CA THR A 17 8.57 29.99 18.00
C THR A 17 9.06 28.75 18.75
N PHE A 18 9.69 27.81 18.05
CA PHE A 18 10.16 26.57 18.67
C PHE A 18 11.31 26.84 19.64
N ARG A 19 11.19 26.36 20.88
CA ARG A 19 12.18 26.62 21.94
C ARG A 19 12.91 25.35 22.35
N ARG A 20 14.24 25.40 22.36
CA ARG A 20 15.07 24.28 22.80
C ARG A 20 16.39 24.78 23.39
N ALA A 21 16.79 24.20 24.52
CA ALA A 21 18.05 24.52 25.20
C ALA A 21 18.32 26.02 25.43
N GLY A 22 17.26 26.81 25.69
CA GLY A 22 17.37 28.26 25.90
C GLY A 22 17.35 29.11 24.62
N HIS A 23 17.33 28.48 23.44
CA HIS A 23 17.25 29.17 22.15
C HIS A 23 15.84 29.12 21.56
N VAL A 24 15.50 30.11 20.74
CA VAL A 24 14.26 30.18 19.97
C VAL A 24 14.60 30.09 18.50
N PHE A 25 14.11 29.05 17.85
CA PHE A 25 14.31 28.78 16.43
C PHE A 25 13.01 29.03 15.67
N GLY A 26 13.16 29.57 14.47
CA GLY A 26 12.06 29.74 13.53
C GLY A 26 12.39 29.13 12.17
N ARG A 27 11.57 29.45 11.16
CA ARG A 27 11.79 28.95 9.79
C ARG A 27 13.06 29.50 9.15
N THR A 28 13.48 30.70 9.55
CA THR A 28 14.75 31.27 9.13
C THR A 28 15.90 30.61 9.88
N PRO A 29 16.88 30.02 9.17
CA PRO A 29 18.00 29.36 9.81
C PRO A 29 18.83 30.36 10.63
N GLN A 30 19.17 29.97 11.85
CA GLN A 30 20.09 30.72 12.70
C GLN A 30 21.42 29.97 12.80
N THR A 31 22.50 30.63 12.41
CA THR A 31 23.86 30.08 12.51
C THR A 31 24.48 30.48 13.83
N ILE A 32 24.87 29.51 14.63
CA ILE A 32 25.44 29.72 15.97
C ILE A 32 26.75 28.94 16.09
N ALA A 33 27.78 29.60 16.63
CA ALA A 33 29.08 28.99 16.90
C ALA A 33 28.93 27.79 17.84
N LEU A 34 29.57 26.67 17.53
CA LEU A 34 29.41 25.45 18.31
C LEU A 34 29.93 25.60 19.74
N ALA A 35 30.96 26.44 19.92
CA ALA A 35 31.55 26.79 21.21
C ALA A 35 30.66 27.70 22.09
N ALA A 36 29.57 28.24 21.54
CA ALA A 36 28.57 28.96 22.33
C ALA A 36 27.62 28.01 23.09
N PHE A 37 27.55 26.73 22.70
CA PHE A 37 26.65 25.76 23.31
C PHE A 37 27.31 24.94 24.41
N HIS A 38 26.60 24.78 25.53
CA HIS A 38 26.91 23.73 26.50
C HIS A 38 26.76 22.35 25.83
N PRO A 39 27.54 21.32 26.21
CA PRO A 39 27.42 19.98 25.64
C PRO A 39 25.99 19.41 25.65
N ASP A 40 25.27 19.61 26.75
CA ASP A 40 23.86 19.18 26.86
C ASP A 40 22.92 19.96 25.93
N ALA A 41 23.17 21.25 25.72
CA ALA A 41 22.39 22.08 24.81
C ALA A 41 22.61 21.64 23.36
N TYR A 42 23.86 21.39 22.99
CA TYR A 42 24.22 20.86 21.68
C TYR A 42 23.54 19.51 21.40
N ARG A 43 23.58 18.58 22.37
CA ARG A 43 22.88 17.28 22.26
C ARG A 43 21.37 17.48 22.11
N ALA A 44 20.77 18.32 22.96
CA ALA A 44 19.34 18.56 22.95
C ALA A 44 18.82 19.19 21.64
N ILE A 45 19.67 19.92 20.91
CA ILE A 45 19.35 20.54 19.61
C ILE A 45 19.57 19.54 18.47
N THR A 46 20.70 18.82 18.46
CA THR A 46 21.06 17.88 17.38
C THR A 46 20.22 16.60 17.36
N GLU A 47 19.74 16.15 18.52
CA GLU A 47 18.89 14.96 18.63
C GLU A 47 17.38 15.28 18.48
N ASP A 48 17.00 16.55 18.40
CA ASP A 48 15.59 16.94 18.29
C ASP A 48 15.08 16.81 16.86
N LYS A 49 14.14 15.88 16.66
CA LYS A 49 13.51 15.59 15.34
C LYS A 49 12.67 16.76 14.79
N SER A 50 12.37 17.76 15.62
CA SER A 50 11.61 18.95 15.22
C SER A 50 12.48 20.03 14.58
N LEU A 51 13.81 19.87 14.66
CA LEU A 51 14.80 20.80 14.14
C LEU A 51 15.52 20.21 12.94
N VAL A 52 15.81 21.06 11.97
CA VAL A 52 16.77 20.77 10.90
C VAL A 52 18.07 21.42 11.31
N VAL A 53 19.10 20.60 11.56
CA VAL A 53 20.42 21.05 11.99
C VAL A 53 21.42 20.68 10.91
N VAL A 54 22.21 21.66 10.48
CA VAL A 54 23.31 21.45 9.54
C VAL A 54 24.60 21.95 10.17
N HIS A 55 25.63 21.10 10.18
CA HIS A 55 26.97 21.50 10.60
C HIS A 55 27.62 22.36 9.54
N THR A 56 28.11 23.53 9.95
CA THR A 56 28.72 24.53 9.07
C THR A 56 30.01 25.07 9.69
N ALA A 57 30.66 26.00 9.00
CA ALA A 57 31.79 26.76 9.52
C ALA A 57 31.49 28.27 9.45
N ILE A 58 31.99 29.01 10.44
CA ILE A 58 31.99 30.48 10.46
C ILE A 58 33.42 30.98 10.63
N GLU A 59 33.70 32.20 10.18
CA GLU A 59 34.98 32.84 10.39
C GLU A 59 34.94 33.65 11.69
N LEU A 60 35.78 33.29 12.66
CA LEU A 60 35.99 34.05 13.90
C LEU A 60 37.49 34.36 14.03
N ASP A 61 37.82 35.45 14.74
CA ASP A 61 39.19 35.64 15.19
C ASP A 61 39.49 34.78 16.43
N GLU A 62 40.78 34.56 16.72
CA GLU A 62 41.22 33.71 17.84
C GLU A 62 40.76 34.26 19.19
N ALA A 63 40.73 35.59 19.36
CA ALA A 63 40.29 36.23 20.59
C ALA A 63 38.77 36.12 20.82
N GLU A 64 37.97 36.13 19.75
CA GLU A 64 36.53 35.92 19.75
C GLU A 64 36.19 34.45 20.03
N ALA A 65 36.97 33.52 19.47
CA ALA A 65 36.81 32.10 19.73
C ALA A 65 37.14 31.73 21.19
N GLU A 66 38.20 32.30 21.76
CA GLU A 66 38.58 32.09 23.17
C GLU A 66 37.59 32.69 24.16
N ARG A 67 36.89 33.77 23.78
CA ARG A 67 35.82 34.37 24.61
C ARG A 67 34.59 33.47 24.73
N LEU A 68 34.44 32.46 23.87
CA LEU A 68 33.27 31.59 23.91
C LEU A 68 33.34 30.61 25.10
N PRO A 69 32.21 30.39 25.81
CA PRO A 69 32.23 29.70 27.11
C PRO A 69 32.69 28.24 27.04
N HIS A 70 32.50 27.57 25.90
CA HIS A 70 32.72 26.14 25.75
C HIS A 70 33.72 25.81 24.63
N HIS A 71 34.66 26.72 24.34
CA HIS A 71 35.66 26.54 23.28
C HIS A 71 36.52 25.26 23.43
N HIS A 72 36.71 24.76 24.66
CA HIS A 72 37.44 23.51 24.93
C HIS A 72 36.59 22.24 25.02
N ALA A 73 35.28 22.33 24.80
CA ALA A 73 34.38 21.18 24.94
C ALA A 73 34.61 20.14 23.83
N ASP A 74 34.33 18.87 24.15
CA ASP A 74 34.64 17.73 23.26
C ASP A 74 33.90 17.78 21.93
N HIS A 75 32.65 18.27 21.93
CA HIS A 75 31.88 18.45 20.69
C HIS A 75 32.53 19.50 19.78
N VAL A 76 33.11 20.57 20.34
CA VAL A 76 33.82 21.59 19.57
C VAL A 76 35.10 21.01 18.96
N LYS A 77 35.92 20.31 19.74
CA LYS A 77 37.17 19.69 19.26
C LYS A 77 36.92 18.69 18.14
N LYS A 78 35.88 17.84 18.28
CA LYS A 78 35.50 16.85 17.27
C LYS A 78 35.15 17.51 15.93
N HIS A 79 34.35 18.58 15.97
CA HIS A 79 33.93 19.27 14.74
C HIS A 79 35.00 20.19 14.17
N LEU A 80 35.90 20.73 15.00
CA LEU A 80 37.04 21.53 14.55
C LEU A 80 37.99 20.71 13.65
N ALA A 81 38.21 19.44 13.97
CA ALA A 81 39.03 18.52 13.16
C ALA A 81 38.49 18.29 11.74
N HIS A 82 37.22 18.60 11.50
CA HIS A 82 36.54 18.43 10.21
C HIS A 82 36.11 19.76 9.59
N VAL A 83 36.47 20.90 10.17
CA VAL A 83 35.91 22.22 9.80
C VAL A 83 36.15 22.59 8.34
N ASP A 84 37.28 22.15 7.76
CA ASP A 84 37.61 22.39 6.36
C ASP A 84 36.75 21.61 5.38
N THR A 85 36.10 20.53 5.85
CA THR A 85 35.19 19.70 5.06
C THR A 85 33.71 20.07 5.25
N LEU A 86 33.39 21.02 6.15
CA LEU A 86 32.01 21.48 6.44
C LEU A 86 31.44 22.44 5.38
N THR A 87 31.89 22.35 4.13
CA THR A 87 31.32 23.10 3.01
C THR A 87 30.08 22.39 2.50
N LEU A 88 28.91 22.98 2.77
CA LEU A 88 27.61 22.62 2.20
C LEU A 88 27.67 22.66 0.65
N GLN A 89 27.89 21.52 -0.01
CA GLN A 89 27.67 21.37 -1.45
C GLN A 89 26.19 21.08 -1.74
N VAL A 90 25.31 22.01 -1.37
CA VAL A 90 23.84 21.86 -1.49
C VAL A 90 23.40 21.60 -2.93
N SER A 91 24.04 22.25 -3.91
CA SER A 91 23.51 22.25 -5.28
C SER A 91 23.58 20.88 -5.98
N GLU A 92 24.64 20.11 -5.74
CA GLU A 92 24.82 18.82 -6.42
C GLU A 92 23.96 17.72 -5.77
N ASP A 93 23.88 17.72 -4.45
CA ASP A 93 23.04 16.76 -3.72
C ASP A 93 21.55 17.03 -3.90
N ASP A 94 21.14 18.29 -4.03
CA ASP A 94 19.76 18.64 -4.33
C ASP A 94 19.38 18.27 -5.77
N ALA A 95 20.30 18.43 -6.74
CA ALA A 95 20.08 17.98 -8.10
C ALA A 95 19.92 16.45 -8.18
N LYS A 96 20.76 15.69 -7.46
CA LYS A 96 20.65 14.23 -7.37
C LYS A 96 19.32 13.80 -6.73
N ARG A 97 18.89 14.48 -5.66
CA ARG A 97 17.58 14.23 -5.03
C ARG A 97 16.41 14.53 -5.96
N ALA A 98 16.47 15.63 -6.69
CA ALA A 98 15.42 16.01 -7.65
C ALA A 98 15.29 14.96 -8.77
N LEU A 99 16.40 14.47 -9.32
CA LEU A 99 16.38 13.41 -10.32
C LEU A 99 15.83 12.10 -9.76
N ALA A 100 16.27 11.69 -8.56
CA ALA A 100 15.76 10.49 -7.91
C ALA A 100 14.26 10.57 -7.61
N LEU A 101 13.75 11.75 -7.22
CA LEU A 101 12.31 11.95 -7.03
C LEU A 101 11.55 11.85 -8.35
N ALA A 102 12.04 12.46 -9.43
CA ALA A 102 11.41 12.36 -10.74
C ALA A 102 11.35 10.90 -11.25
N ASP A 103 12.40 10.12 -11.01
CA ASP A 103 12.42 8.68 -11.35
C ASP A 103 11.38 7.90 -10.53
N ILE A 104 11.28 8.18 -9.22
CA ILE A 104 10.28 7.56 -8.34
C ILE A 104 8.85 7.93 -8.76
N GLU A 105 8.59 9.19 -9.10
CA GLU A 105 7.29 9.65 -9.57
C GLU A 105 6.89 8.97 -10.88
N THR A 106 7.86 8.76 -11.77
CA THR A 106 7.64 8.07 -13.04
C THR A 106 7.31 6.58 -12.82
N ASP A 107 8.06 5.89 -11.95
CA ASP A 107 7.78 4.50 -11.58
C ASP A 107 6.43 4.36 -10.88
N LEU A 108 6.09 5.28 -9.98
CA LEU A 108 4.80 5.28 -9.29
C LEU A 108 3.65 5.43 -10.29
N THR A 109 3.75 6.38 -11.21
CA THR A 109 2.74 6.60 -12.26
C THR A 109 2.56 5.35 -13.13
N ALA A 110 3.65 4.68 -13.49
CA ALA A 110 3.61 3.44 -14.26
C ALA A 110 2.91 2.30 -13.50
N ARG A 111 3.19 2.16 -12.19
CA ARG A 111 2.53 1.17 -11.32
C ARG A 111 1.04 1.45 -11.14
N GLU A 112 0.66 2.71 -10.97
CA GLU A 112 -0.74 3.12 -10.88
C GLU A 112 -1.51 2.77 -12.16
N ALA A 113 -0.92 3.03 -13.33
CA ALA A 113 -1.51 2.65 -14.62
C ALA A 113 -1.65 1.11 -14.77
N ALA A 114 -0.63 0.36 -14.35
CA ALA A 114 -0.68 -1.11 -14.37
C ALA A 114 -1.76 -1.67 -13.43
N LEU A 115 -1.90 -1.11 -12.23
CA LEU A 115 -2.95 -1.48 -11.28
C LEU A 115 -4.34 -1.16 -11.81
N ALA A 116 -4.53 0.01 -12.43
CA ALA A 116 -5.80 0.37 -13.05
C ALA A 116 -6.21 -0.62 -14.15
N LYS A 117 -5.25 -1.03 -14.99
CA LYS A 117 -5.48 -2.04 -16.02
C LYS A 117 -5.85 -3.40 -15.41
N ALA A 118 -5.09 -3.87 -14.43
CA ALA A 118 -5.35 -5.15 -13.77
C ALA A 118 -6.74 -5.17 -13.09
N ARG A 119 -7.17 -4.03 -12.52
CA ARG A 119 -8.50 -3.90 -11.93
C ARG A 119 -9.61 -3.99 -12.99
N ALA A 120 -9.45 -3.33 -14.13
CA ALA A 120 -10.41 -3.42 -15.22
C ALA A 120 -10.52 -4.86 -15.78
N GLU A 121 -9.41 -5.58 -15.89
CA GLU A 121 -9.40 -6.99 -16.29
C GLU A 121 -10.12 -7.88 -15.28
N LEU A 122 -9.92 -7.64 -13.98
CA LEU A 122 -10.61 -8.37 -12.92
C LEU A 122 -12.12 -8.10 -12.93
N ASP A 123 -12.54 -6.84 -13.06
CA ASP A 123 -13.95 -6.47 -13.12
C ASP A 123 -14.65 -7.12 -14.33
N ALA A 124 -13.96 -7.18 -15.49
CA ALA A 124 -14.46 -7.86 -16.67
C ALA A 124 -14.59 -9.38 -16.47
N ALA A 125 -13.59 -10.01 -15.84
CA ALA A 125 -13.62 -11.43 -15.52
C ALA A 125 -14.72 -11.79 -14.52
N GLU A 126 -14.97 -10.94 -13.51
CA GLU A 126 -16.09 -11.11 -12.60
C GLU A 126 -17.44 -11.01 -13.29
N ALA A 127 -17.59 -10.07 -14.24
CA ALA A 127 -18.82 -9.93 -15.01
C ALA A 127 -19.09 -11.15 -15.90
N ASP A 128 -18.07 -11.66 -16.59
CA ASP A 128 -18.16 -12.90 -17.37
C ASP A 128 -18.55 -14.10 -16.49
N LEU A 129 -17.90 -14.25 -15.32
CA LEU A 129 -18.21 -15.33 -14.39
C LEU A 129 -19.66 -15.26 -13.91
N LYS A 130 -20.16 -14.07 -13.56
CA LYS A 130 -21.56 -13.86 -13.15
C LYS A 130 -22.52 -14.25 -14.28
N ALA A 131 -22.22 -13.88 -15.52
CA ALA A 131 -23.05 -14.26 -16.67
C ALA A 131 -23.08 -15.79 -16.88
N ARG A 132 -21.93 -16.45 -16.74
CA ARG A 132 -21.83 -17.92 -16.86
C ARG A 132 -22.57 -18.66 -15.75
N VAL A 133 -22.60 -18.11 -14.53
CA VAL A 133 -23.40 -18.66 -13.43
C VAL A 133 -24.88 -18.61 -13.77
N VAL A 134 -25.38 -17.47 -14.27
CA VAL A 134 -26.79 -17.34 -14.70
C VAL A 134 -27.12 -18.34 -15.81
N GLU A 135 -26.26 -18.45 -16.83
CA GLU A 135 -26.46 -19.42 -17.91
C GLU A 135 -26.50 -20.87 -17.39
N PHE A 136 -25.65 -21.20 -16.41
CA PHE A 136 -25.64 -22.51 -15.79
C PHE A 136 -26.92 -22.79 -15.02
N ASP A 137 -27.40 -21.82 -14.24
CA ASP A 137 -28.65 -21.94 -13.48
C ASP A 137 -29.86 -22.13 -14.41
N GLU A 138 -29.93 -21.40 -15.53
CA GLU A 138 -30.97 -21.58 -16.55
C GLU A 138 -30.94 -22.97 -17.19
N ARG A 139 -29.74 -23.45 -17.54
CA ARG A 139 -29.57 -24.81 -18.09
C ARG A 139 -29.96 -25.87 -17.07
N TYR A 140 -29.61 -25.68 -15.81
CA TYR A 140 -29.96 -26.59 -14.73
C TYR A 140 -31.49 -26.66 -14.53
N ALA A 141 -32.16 -25.51 -14.48
CA ALA A 141 -33.63 -25.46 -14.39
C ALA A 141 -34.30 -26.14 -15.60
N GLY A 142 -33.74 -25.97 -16.80
CA GLY A 142 -34.20 -26.66 -18.00
C GLY A 142 -34.04 -28.19 -17.92
N LEU A 143 -32.94 -28.68 -17.33
CA LEU A 143 -32.74 -30.11 -17.10
C LEU A 143 -33.74 -30.68 -16.09
N VAL A 144 -33.96 -29.99 -14.98
CA VAL A 144 -34.97 -30.38 -13.98
C VAL A 144 -36.37 -30.47 -14.60
N THR A 145 -36.72 -29.52 -15.47
CA THR A 145 -38.02 -29.56 -16.18
C THR A 145 -38.13 -30.80 -17.07
N ARG A 146 -37.10 -31.09 -17.87
CA ARG A 146 -37.09 -32.29 -18.74
C ARG A 146 -37.11 -33.58 -17.95
N GLU A 147 -36.43 -33.63 -16.80
CA GLU A 147 -36.46 -34.78 -15.91
C GLU A 147 -37.89 -35.05 -15.41
N ASN A 148 -38.61 -34.00 -14.98
CA ASN A 148 -40.00 -34.12 -14.57
C ASN A 148 -40.92 -34.58 -15.72
N ASP A 149 -40.74 -34.04 -16.92
CA ASP A 149 -41.50 -34.45 -18.10
C ASP A 149 -41.27 -35.93 -18.44
N LEU A 150 -40.02 -36.40 -18.38
CA LEU A 150 -39.69 -37.80 -18.60
C LEU A 150 -40.27 -38.72 -17.53
N ASN A 151 -40.25 -38.30 -16.26
CA ASN A 151 -40.87 -39.06 -15.16
C ASN A 151 -42.38 -39.21 -15.35
N GLU A 152 -43.07 -38.15 -15.79
CA GLU A 152 -44.51 -38.21 -16.09
C GLU A 152 -44.80 -39.11 -17.30
N LEU A 153 -43.99 -39.04 -18.35
CA LEU A 153 -44.11 -39.95 -19.50
C LEU A 153 -43.91 -41.41 -19.10
N ALA A 154 -42.92 -41.70 -18.25
CA ALA A 154 -42.68 -43.04 -17.73
C ALA A 154 -43.92 -43.55 -16.96
N ARG A 155 -44.49 -42.71 -16.08
CA ARG A 155 -45.71 -43.04 -15.34
C ARG A 155 -46.89 -43.36 -16.28
N GLN A 156 -47.09 -42.57 -17.34
CA GLN A 156 -48.15 -42.81 -18.33
C GLN A 156 -47.93 -44.11 -19.11
N LEU A 157 -46.68 -44.47 -19.41
CA LEU A 157 -46.37 -45.75 -20.06
C LEU A 157 -46.66 -46.93 -19.14
N ASP A 158 -46.29 -46.84 -17.86
CA ASP A 158 -46.59 -47.87 -16.87
C ASP A 158 -48.11 -48.07 -16.70
N GLU A 159 -48.88 -46.98 -16.64
CA GLU A 159 -50.35 -47.04 -16.59
C GLU A 159 -50.95 -47.71 -17.83
N ARG A 160 -50.46 -47.35 -19.03
CA ARG A 160 -50.91 -47.98 -20.29
C ARG A 160 -50.57 -49.46 -20.34
N GLN A 161 -49.37 -49.84 -19.90
CA GLN A 161 -48.96 -51.24 -19.85
C GLN A 161 -49.86 -52.02 -18.88
N GLY A 162 -50.11 -51.47 -17.68
CA GLY A 162 -51.04 -52.09 -16.73
C GLY A 162 -52.46 -52.26 -17.28
N ALA A 163 -52.95 -51.30 -18.07
CA ALA A 163 -54.25 -51.41 -18.72
C ALA A 163 -54.28 -52.49 -19.81
N ILE A 164 -53.21 -52.64 -20.60
CA ILE A 164 -53.07 -53.71 -21.59
C ILE A 164 -53.06 -55.08 -20.90
N ASP A 165 -52.23 -55.25 -19.87
CA ASP A 165 -52.12 -56.50 -19.11
C ASP A 165 -53.48 -56.91 -18.50
N ALA A 166 -54.24 -55.94 -17.99
CA ALA A 166 -55.58 -56.18 -17.45
C ALA A 166 -56.58 -56.59 -18.55
N ALA A 167 -56.54 -55.93 -19.71
CA ALA A 167 -57.38 -56.27 -20.85
C ALA A 167 -57.07 -57.68 -21.38
N GLU A 168 -55.79 -58.05 -21.51
CA GLU A 168 -55.36 -59.40 -21.92
C GLU A 168 -55.87 -60.48 -20.96
N LYS A 169 -55.75 -60.27 -19.64
CA LYS A 169 -56.31 -61.19 -18.63
C LYS A 169 -57.82 -61.35 -18.76
N SER A 170 -58.55 -60.26 -18.98
CA SER A 170 -60.01 -60.28 -19.12
C SER A 170 -60.47 -61.05 -20.37
N THR A 171 -59.78 -60.88 -21.50
CA THR A 171 -60.10 -61.57 -22.76
C THR A 171 -59.74 -63.05 -22.71
N ALA A 172 -58.63 -63.42 -22.06
CA ALA A 172 -58.27 -64.81 -21.82
C ALA A 172 -59.32 -65.53 -20.92
N GLY A 173 -59.78 -64.87 -19.85
CA GLY A 173 -60.84 -65.39 -18.98
C GLY A 173 -62.17 -65.60 -19.72
N ALA A 174 -62.57 -64.66 -20.56
CA ALA A 174 -63.80 -64.76 -21.37
C ALA A 174 -63.76 -65.89 -22.42
N LYS A 175 -62.61 -66.16 -23.04
CA LYS A 175 -62.45 -67.30 -23.97
C LYS A 175 -62.58 -68.63 -23.22
N SER A 176 -61.95 -68.76 -22.05
CA SER A 176 -62.02 -70.00 -21.25
C SER A 176 -63.43 -70.35 -20.78
N SER A 177 -64.24 -69.35 -20.40
CA SER A 177 -65.62 -69.55 -19.94
C SER A 177 -66.60 -69.86 -21.07
N SER A 178 -66.31 -69.41 -22.30
CA SER A 178 -67.11 -69.73 -23.50
C SER A 178 -66.91 -71.15 -24.02
N GLN A 179 -65.72 -71.75 -23.80
CA GLN A 179 -65.44 -73.15 -24.15
C GLN A 179 -66.00 -74.15 -23.12
N GLY A 180 -66.10 -73.78 -21.85
CA GLY A 180 -66.66 -74.64 -20.80
C GLY A 180 -68.19 -74.74 -20.78
N ARG A 181 -68.91 -73.93 -21.57
CA ARG A 181 -70.39 -73.88 -21.57
C ARG A 181 -71.06 -74.71 -22.67
N LYS A 182 -70.29 -75.48 -23.45
CA LYS A 182 -70.78 -76.28 -24.60
C LYS A 182 -70.80 -77.81 -24.38
N SER A 183 -70.58 -78.29 -23.17
CA SER A 183 -70.68 -79.72 -22.81
C SER A 183 -71.93 -80.03 -22.02
#